data_AF-A0A9D5GN79-F1
#
_entry.id   AF-A0A9D5GN79-F1
#
_cell.length_a   1.000
_cell.length_b   1.000
_cell.length_c   1.000
_cell.angle_alpha   90.00
_cell.angle_beta   90.00
_cell.angle_gamma   90.00
#
_symmetry.space_group_name_H-M   'P 1'
#
loop_
_entity.id
_entity.type
_entity.pdbx_description
1 polymer ?
#
loop_
_entity_poly.entity_id
_entity_poly.type
_entity_poly.pdbx_seq_one_letter_code
_entity_poly.pdbx_strand_id
1 'polypeptide(L)'
;MLRYFAVASALVVAFIVAVTAFDVGGPPANGRSRYVTATGTPGPPQHEPDVARTPEAVTGFAPWALSALPECFTQMREVRGPAAYVRSRIDAALVAIPVGRELRSGDCIVVRRGPGQLDVTRDPDVALIVAGVTAFLTERGAWDAPRTRTLLVVVRSGPGLVLRRYRTAADAVIVPCCR
;
A
#
# COMPACT_ATOMS: atom_id res chain seq x y z
N MET A 1 -29.46 35.59 23.22
CA MET A 1 -29.38 34.43 22.29
C MET A 1 -28.86 34.84 20.91
N LEU A 2 -29.52 35.75 20.18
CA LEU A 2 -29.13 36.11 18.79
C LEU A 2 -27.70 36.66 18.65
N ARG A 3 -27.24 37.45 19.62
CA ARG A 3 -25.87 38.02 19.65
C ARG A 3 -24.79 36.94 19.67
N TYR A 4 -25.02 35.81 20.35
CA TYR A 4 -24.06 34.70 20.40
C TYR A 4 -23.98 33.94 19.08
N PHE A 5 -25.12 33.77 18.39
CA PHE A 5 -25.14 33.15 17.07
C PHE A 5 -24.40 34.00 16.03
N ALA A 6 -24.52 35.33 16.08
CA ALA A 6 -23.78 36.23 15.20
C ALA A 6 -22.26 36.13 15.41
N VAL A 7 -21.80 36.05 16.66
CA VAL A 7 -20.38 35.91 16.97
C VAL A 7 -19.84 34.54 16.55
N ALA A 8 -20.58 33.46 16.81
CA ALA A 8 -20.17 32.11 16.43
C ALA A 8 -20.07 31.94 14.91
N SER A 9 -21.05 32.46 14.15
CA SER A 9 -21.01 32.42 12.69
C SER A 9 -19.86 33.25 12.12
N ALA A 10 -19.58 34.43 12.68
CA ALA A 10 -18.43 35.24 12.28
C ALA A 10 -17.10 34.50 12.48
N LEU A 11 -16.93 33.78 13.60
CA LEU A 11 -15.72 32.99 13.86
C LEU A 11 -15.56 31.82 12.88
N VAL A 12 -16.63 31.10 12.57
CA VAL A 12 -16.60 30.00 11.60
C VAL A 12 -16.23 30.50 10.21
N VAL A 13 -16.84 31.61 9.77
CA VAL A 13 -16.53 32.22 8.46
C VAL A 13 -15.08 32.70 8.43
N ALA A 14 -14.61 33.39 9.48
CA ALA A 14 -13.22 33.83 9.56
C ALA A 14 -12.23 32.65 9.52
N PHE A 15 -12.57 31.53 10.16
CA PHE A 15 -11.74 30.32 10.13
C PHE A 15 -11.71 29.68 8.74
N ILE A 16 -12.85 29.57 8.05
CA ILE A 16 -12.91 29.04 6.67
C ILE A 16 -12.12 29.94 5.72
N VAL A 17 -12.26 31.27 5.85
CA VAL A 17 -11.50 32.24 5.05
C VAL A 17 -10.01 32.13 5.34
N ALA A 18 -9.60 31.96 6.59
CA ALA A 18 -8.18 31.76 6.92
C ALA A 18 -7.63 30.47 6.31
N VAL A 19 -8.36 29.35 6.40
CA VAL A 19 -7.93 28.06 5.84
C VAL A 19 -7.86 28.11 4.30
N THR A 20 -8.73 28.88 3.65
CA THR A 20 -8.75 29.00 2.17
C THR A 20 -7.78 30.06 1.64
N ALA A 21 -7.55 31.15 2.37
CA ALA A 21 -6.64 32.22 1.97
C ALA A 21 -5.17 31.89 2.30
N PHE A 22 -4.93 31.21 3.43
CA PHE A 22 -3.61 30.74 3.82
C PHE A 22 -3.47 29.27 3.44
N ASP A 23 -3.58 28.98 2.14
CA ASP A 23 -3.25 27.69 1.56
C ASP A 23 -1.80 27.34 1.95
N VAL A 24 -1.64 26.63 3.09
CA VAL A 24 -0.35 26.27 3.66
C VAL A 24 0.23 25.15 2.79
N GLY A 25 0.80 25.55 1.65
CA GLY A 25 1.59 24.70 0.79
C GLY A 25 0.78 23.58 0.14
N GLY A 26 -0.14 23.94 -0.77
CA GLY A 26 -0.43 23.06 -1.89
C GLY A 26 0.90 22.59 -2.53
N PRO A 27 1.07 21.30 -2.85
CA PRO A 27 2.27 20.85 -3.56
C PRO A 27 2.39 21.70 -4.83
N PRO A 28 3.60 22.17 -5.19
CA PRO A 28 3.75 23.10 -6.30
C PRO A 28 3.06 22.50 -7.53
N ALA A 29 2.14 23.26 -8.13
CA ALA A 29 1.47 22.92 -9.38
C ALA A 29 2.47 22.67 -10.54
N ASN A 30 3.76 22.92 -10.30
CA ASN A 30 4.88 22.48 -11.09
C ASN A 30 5.40 21.13 -10.58
N GLY A 31 4.52 20.13 -10.56
CA GLY A 31 4.93 18.73 -10.61
C GLY A 31 5.53 18.43 -11.98
N ARG A 32 6.64 19.08 -12.33
CA ARG A 32 7.63 18.45 -13.19
C ARG A 32 7.97 17.18 -12.45
N SER A 33 7.41 16.06 -12.92
CA SER A 33 8.10 14.80 -12.85
C SER A 33 9.56 15.12 -13.14
N ARG A 34 10.40 15.09 -12.10
CA ARG A 34 11.80 14.75 -12.32
C ARG A 34 11.72 13.31 -12.82
N TYR A 35 11.43 13.17 -14.11
CA TYR A 35 12.07 12.16 -14.90
C TYR A 35 13.52 12.29 -14.50
N VAL A 36 14.06 11.26 -13.87
CA VAL A 36 15.48 11.03 -13.92
C VAL A 36 15.77 11.09 -15.41
N THR A 37 16.32 12.21 -15.89
CA THR A 37 16.85 12.30 -17.23
C THR A 37 18.02 11.34 -17.20
N ALA A 38 17.76 10.07 -17.50
CA ALA A 38 18.80 9.20 -17.98
C ALA A 38 19.29 9.90 -19.24
N THR A 39 20.42 10.59 -19.15
CA THR A 39 21.20 11.05 -20.30
C THR A 39 21.80 9.82 -20.96
N GLY A 40 20.92 8.98 -21.49
CA GLY A 40 21.19 7.92 -22.43
C GLY A 40 20.21 8.16 -23.56
N THR A 41 20.73 8.38 -24.77
CA THR A 41 19.97 8.27 -26.01
C THR A 41 19.04 7.07 -25.89
N PRO A 42 17.72 7.17 -26.17
CA PRO A 42 16.84 6.02 -26.12
C PRO A 42 17.39 4.96 -27.07
N GLY A 43 18.07 3.98 -26.49
CA GLY A 43 18.60 2.84 -27.23
C GLY A 43 17.42 1.98 -27.69
N PRO A 44 17.60 1.17 -28.75
CA PRO A 44 16.65 0.10 -29.05
C PRO A 44 16.39 -0.69 -27.76
N PRO A 45 15.16 -1.21 -27.55
CA PRO A 45 14.82 -1.97 -26.35
C PRO A 45 15.88 -3.04 -26.15
N GLN A 46 16.74 -2.83 -25.16
CA GLN A 46 17.75 -3.81 -24.83
C GLN A 46 16.96 -4.93 -24.16
N HIS A 47 16.86 -6.05 -24.86
CA HIS A 47 16.55 -7.31 -24.24
C HIS A 47 17.75 -7.61 -23.35
N GLU A 48 17.74 -7.02 -22.16
CA GLU A 48 18.73 -7.31 -21.15
C GLU A 48 18.54 -8.80 -20.85
N PRO A 49 19.56 -9.66 -21.04
CA PRO A 49 19.43 -11.05 -20.68
C PRO A 49 19.01 -11.08 -19.20
N ASP A 50 18.08 -11.96 -18.85
CA ASP A 50 17.75 -12.32 -17.46
C ASP A 50 19.03 -12.83 -16.79
N VAL A 51 19.92 -11.93 -16.41
CA VAL A 51 21.02 -12.23 -15.53
C VAL A 51 20.34 -12.39 -14.19
N ALA A 52 20.15 -13.64 -13.79
CA ALA A 52 19.65 -14.05 -12.49
C ALA A 52 20.56 -13.42 -11.41
N ARG A 53 20.29 -12.17 -11.06
CA ARG A 53 20.84 -11.55 -9.86
C ARG A 53 20.04 -12.11 -8.71
N THR A 54 20.72 -12.76 -7.78
CA THR A 54 20.14 -13.17 -6.50
C THR A 54 19.50 -11.94 -5.87
N PRO A 55 18.17 -11.93 -5.65
CA PRO A 55 17.50 -10.77 -5.10
C PRO A 55 18.02 -10.53 -3.67
N GLU A 56 18.67 -9.40 -3.44
CA GLU A 56 19.12 -9.04 -2.09
C GLU A 56 17.90 -8.71 -1.22
N ALA A 57 17.94 -9.10 0.06
CA ALA A 57 16.84 -8.83 0.99
C ALA A 57 16.58 -7.33 1.11
N VAL A 58 15.38 -6.89 0.70
CA VAL A 58 14.98 -5.49 0.79
C VAL A 58 14.38 -5.26 2.19
N THR A 59 14.99 -4.38 2.97
CA THR A 59 14.46 -3.99 4.28
C THR A 59 14.04 -2.51 4.26
N GLY A 60 12.83 -2.21 4.74
CA GLY A 60 12.36 -0.82 4.92
C GLY A 60 10.96 -0.53 4.40
N PHE A 61 10.67 0.75 4.15
CA PHE A 61 9.38 1.20 3.59
C PHE A 61 9.34 0.92 2.08
N ALA A 62 9.16 -0.35 1.70
CA ALA A 62 9.16 -0.80 0.32
C ALA A 62 7.81 -1.43 -0.10
N PRO A 63 6.68 -0.69 -0.08
CA PRO A 63 5.40 -1.23 -0.55
C PRO A 63 5.40 -1.67 -2.01
N TRP A 64 6.40 -1.24 -2.80
CA TRP A 64 6.59 -1.61 -4.20
C TRP A 64 7.26 -2.96 -4.38
N ALA A 65 7.88 -3.50 -3.33
CA ALA A 65 8.53 -4.79 -3.43
C ALA A 65 7.51 -5.94 -3.61
N LEU A 66 6.24 -5.77 -3.19
CA LEU A 66 5.18 -6.71 -3.57
C LEU A 66 4.89 -6.69 -5.08
N SER A 67 5.00 -5.53 -5.71
CA SER A 67 4.86 -5.39 -7.16
C SER A 67 6.04 -6.01 -7.91
N ALA A 68 7.17 -6.24 -7.23
CA ALA A 68 8.33 -6.96 -7.77
C ALA A 68 8.20 -8.48 -7.66
N LEU A 69 7.09 -9.00 -7.11
CA LEU A 69 6.77 -10.42 -7.00
C LEU A 69 5.52 -10.76 -7.85
N PRO A 70 5.56 -10.55 -9.18
CA PRO A 70 4.37 -10.63 -10.05
C PRO A 70 3.73 -12.02 -10.11
N GLU A 71 4.53 -13.08 -9.92
CA GLU A 71 4.05 -14.47 -9.82
C GLU A 71 3.18 -14.72 -8.58
N CYS A 72 3.39 -13.96 -7.51
CA CYS A 72 2.63 -14.10 -6.26
C CYS A 72 1.52 -13.04 -6.13
N PHE A 73 1.81 -11.82 -6.57
CA PHE A 73 0.96 -10.66 -6.37
C PHE A 73 0.87 -9.81 -7.63
N THR A 74 -0.31 -9.78 -8.26
CA THR A 74 -0.55 -8.87 -9.38
C THR A 74 -1.15 -7.57 -8.85
N GLN A 75 -0.44 -6.44 -8.98
CA GLN A 75 -0.97 -5.13 -8.60
C GLN A 75 -2.13 -4.75 -9.54
N MET A 76 -3.33 -4.65 -8.97
CA MET A 76 -4.56 -4.30 -9.69
C MET A 76 -4.82 -2.80 -9.71
N ARG A 77 -4.56 -2.12 -8.59
CA ARG A 77 -4.89 -0.70 -8.42
C ARG A 77 -4.01 -0.05 -7.36
N GLU A 78 -3.73 1.23 -7.56
CA GLU A 78 -3.11 2.10 -6.56
C GLU A 78 -4.00 3.33 -6.34
N VAL A 79 -4.11 3.75 -5.08
CA VAL A 79 -4.79 4.98 -4.67
C VAL A 79 -3.86 5.74 -3.74
N ARG A 80 -3.60 7.01 -4.03
CA ARG A 80 -2.79 7.91 -3.18
C ARG A 80 -3.63 9.11 -2.74
N GLY A 81 -3.40 9.60 -1.54
CA GLY A 81 -4.02 10.85 -1.09
C GLY A 81 -4.02 11.03 0.43
N PRO A 82 -4.78 12.03 0.93
CA PRO A 82 -4.99 12.24 2.36
C PRO A 82 -5.56 11.00 3.04
N ALA A 83 -5.27 10.82 4.33
CA ALA A 83 -5.67 9.63 5.06
C ALA A 83 -7.20 9.37 5.02
N ALA A 84 -8.02 10.42 5.11
CA ALA A 84 -9.48 10.31 5.00
C ALA A 84 -9.93 9.79 3.63
N TYR A 85 -9.32 10.28 2.54
CA TYR A 85 -9.62 9.84 1.18
C TYR A 85 -9.20 8.38 0.95
N VAL A 86 -8.04 7.97 1.45
CA VAL A 86 -7.58 6.59 1.28
C VAL A 86 -8.42 5.62 2.13
N ARG A 87 -8.75 6.00 3.37
CA ARG A 87 -9.60 5.18 4.25
C ARG A 87 -11.00 4.97 3.67
N SER A 88 -11.57 5.95 2.99
CA SER A 88 -12.89 5.79 2.34
C SER A 88 -12.89 4.82 1.16
N ARG A 89 -11.70 4.40 0.67
CA ARG A 89 -11.55 3.37 -0.38
C ARG A 89 -11.27 1.97 0.16
N ILE A 90 -11.15 1.82 1.48
CA ILE A 90 -10.99 0.52 2.15
C ILE A 90 -12.40 -0.06 2.31
N ASP A 91 -12.69 -1.17 1.63
CA ASP A 91 -13.98 -1.87 1.75
C ASP A 91 -14.22 -2.28 3.22
N ALA A 92 -15.44 -2.10 3.72
CA ALA A 92 -15.79 -2.44 5.11
C ALA A 92 -15.71 -3.96 5.40
N ALA A 93 -15.78 -4.80 4.36
CA ALA A 93 -15.70 -6.27 4.46
C ALA A 93 -14.24 -6.79 4.54
N LEU A 94 -13.27 -5.91 4.77
CA LEU A 94 -11.86 -6.27 4.83
C LEU A 94 -11.44 -6.63 6.24
N VAL A 95 -10.80 -7.79 6.37
CA VAL A 95 -10.27 -8.28 7.64
C VAL A 95 -8.75 -8.04 7.63
N ALA A 96 -8.24 -7.37 8.66
CA ALA A 96 -6.79 -7.23 8.83
C ALA A 96 -6.18 -8.63 9.02
N ILE A 97 -5.04 -8.90 8.38
CA ILE A 97 -4.34 -10.17 8.59
C ILE A 97 -3.98 -10.27 10.08
N PRO A 98 -4.43 -11.30 10.82
CA PRO A 98 -4.08 -11.42 12.24
C PRO A 98 -2.58 -11.60 12.41
N VAL A 99 -2.04 -11.11 13.52
CA VAL A 99 -0.65 -11.44 13.90
C VAL A 99 -0.56 -12.94 14.15
N GLY A 100 0.53 -13.59 13.71
CA GLY A 100 0.69 -15.05 13.85
C GLY A 100 -0.15 -15.85 12.85
N ARG A 101 -0.59 -15.23 11.75
CA ARG A 101 -1.12 -15.94 10.57
C ARG A 101 -0.19 -15.71 9.39
N GLU A 102 -0.08 -16.72 8.53
CA GLU A 102 0.63 -16.62 7.26
C GLU A 102 -0.39 -16.67 6.12
N LEU A 103 -0.21 -15.81 5.12
CA LEU A 103 -0.86 -15.94 3.83
C LEU A 103 0.14 -16.56 2.86
N ARG A 104 -0.15 -17.76 2.39
CA ARG A 104 0.59 -18.43 1.31
C ARG A 104 -0.10 -18.13 -0.01
N SER A 105 0.65 -17.81 -1.05
CA SER A 105 0.15 -17.49 -2.39
C SER A 105 1.22 -17.86 -3.42
N GLY A 106 1.02 -18.95 -4.16
CA GLY A 106 2.11 -19.59 -4.89
C GLY A 106 3.30 -19.91 -3.97
N ASP A 107 4.51 -19.58 -4.40
CA ASP A 107 5.75 -19.79 -3.64
C ASP A 107 6.06 -18.66 -2.63
N CYS A 108 5.13 -17.74 -2.42
CA CYS A 108 5.28 -16.63 -1.47
C CYS A 108 4.55 -16.87 -0.16
N ILE A 109 5.21 -16.54 0.94
CA ILE A 109 4.68 -16.55 2.30
C ILE A 109 4.68 -15.12 2.83
N VAL A 110 3.51 -14.60 3.19
CA VAL A 110 3.36 -13.30 3.85
C VAL A 110 3.01 -13.54 5.31
N VAL A 111 3.90 -13.16 6.22
CA VAL A 111 3.73 -13.30 7.66
C VAL A 111 3.57 -11.93 8.29
N ARG A 112 2.49 -11.75 9.05
CA ARG A 112 2.38 -10.55 9.90
C ARG A 112 3.04 -10.80 11.25
N ARG A 113 4.25 -10.27 11.44
CA ARG A 113 4.99 -10.39 12.71
C ARG A 113 4.52 -9.43 13.79
N GLY A 114 3.91 -8.30 13.42
CA GLY A 114 3.52 -7.29 14.39
C GLY A 114 2.59 -6.20 13.85
N PRO A 115 2.29 -5.18 14.67
CA PRO A 115 1.57 -4.00 14.21
C PRO A 115 2.44 -3.24 13.21
N GLY A 116 1.99 -3.14 11.96
CA GLY A 116 2.71 -2.40 10.93
C GLY A 116 3.84 -3.15 10.23
N GLN A 117 4.09 -4.43 10.56
CA GLN A 117 5.19 -5.20 9.97
C GLN A 117 4.68 -6.43 9.23
N LEU A 118 5.04 -6.53 7.96
CA LEU A 118 4.81 -7.69 7.12
C LEU A 118 6.15 -8.21 6.60
N ASP A 119 6.39 -9.48 6.84
CA ASP A 119 7.50 -10.19 6.25
C ASP A 119 6.96 -10.95 5.05
N VAL A 120 7.57 -10.78 3.89
CA VAL A 120 7.24 -11.53 2.69
C VAL A 120 8.45 -12.34 2.27
N THR A 121 8.28 -13.65 2.22
CA THR A 121 9.31 -14.60 1.85
C THR A 121 8.93 -15.25 0.51
N ARG A 122 9.81 -15.24 -0.49
CA ARG A 122 9.65 -16.02 -1.73
C ARG A 122 10.79 -17.01 -1.83
N ASP A 123 10.49 -18.30 -1.65
CA ASP A 123 11.50 -19.36 -1.49
C ASP A 123 12.50 -19.02 -0.34
N PRO A 124 13.50 -19.85 0.04
CA PRO A 124 14.31 -19.58 1.24
C PRO A 124 15.18 -18.31 1.15
N ASP A 125 15.26 -17.65 -0.01
CA ASP A 125 16.31 -16.69 -0.32
C ASP A 125 15.88 -15.21 -0.21
N VAL A 126 14.59 -14.91 -0.31
CA VAL A 126 14.14 -13.50 -0.40
C VAL A 126 13.20 -13.15 0.73
N ALA A 127 13.71 -12.47 1.75
CA ALA A 127 12.91 -11.88 2.82
C ALA A 127 12.76 -10.36 2.61
N LEU A 128 11.52 -9.91 2.50
CA LEU A 128 11.14 -8.50 2.42
C LEU A 128 10.44 -8.10 3.72
N ILE A 129 10.99 -7.14 4.45
CA ILE A 129 10.33 -6.57 5.62
C ILE A 129 9.69 -5.24 5.23
N VAL A 130 8.36 -5.21 5.19
CA VAL A 130 7.58 -4.01 4.89
C VAL A 130 7.08 -3.40 6.20
N ALA A 131 7.68 -2.26 6.58
CA ALA A 131 7.34 -1.53 7.79
C ALA A 131 6.27 -0.44 7.56
N GLY A 132 5.53 -0.10 8.62
CA GLY A 132 4.44 0.88 8.61
C GLY A 132 3.28 0.52 7.70
N VAL A 133 2.99 -0.77 7.57
CA VAL A 133 1.99 -1.31 6.66
C VAL A 133 0.83 -1.96 7.38
N THR A 134 -0.38 -1.64 6.96
CA THR A 134 -1.55 -2.44 7.33
C THR A 134 -1.97 -3.28 6.12
N ALA A 135 -1.87 -4.61 6.27
CA ALA A 135 -2.42 -5.54 5.29
C ALA A 135 -3.81 -5.99 5.68
N PHE A 136 -4.70 -5.98 4.68
CA PHE A 136 -6.04 -6.49 4.78
C PHE A 136 -6.27 -7.55 3.71
N LEU A 137 -7.08 -8.54 4.05
CA LEU A 137 -7.58 -9.55 3.13
C LEU A 137 -9.07 -9.35 2.93
N THR A 138 -9.50 -9.46 1.67
CA THR A 138 -10.93 -9.60 1.38
C THR A 138 -11.29 -11.06 1.41
N GLU A 139 -12.14 -11.43 2.37
CA GLU A 139 -12.83 -12.71 2.39
C GLU A 139 -14.13 -12.57 1.62
N ARG A 140 -14.06 -12.57 0.29
CA ARG A 140 -15.27 -12.85 -0.49
C ARG A 140 -15.43 -14.37 -0.61
N GLY A 141 -15.88 -15.00 0.46
CA GLY A 141 -16.20 -16.44 0.49
C GLY A 141 -15.84 -17.16 1.77
N ALA A 142 -16.49 -18.30 2.00
CA ALA A 142 -16.18 -19.23 3.07
C ALA A 142 -14.71 -19.66 3.05
N TRP A 143 -14.11 -19.80 4.24
CA TRP A 143 -12.68 -20.02 4.49
C TRP A 143 -12.07 -21.23 3.78
N ASP A 144 -12.88 -22.19 3.34
CA ASP A 144 -12.45 -23.52 2.87
C ASP A 144 -12.43 -23.69 1.33
N ALA A 145 -12.65 -22.64 0.54
CA ALA A 145 -12.59 -22.74 -0.92
C ALA A 145 -11.32 -22.09 -1.50
N PRO A 146 -10.64 -22.72 -2.49
CA PRO A 146 -9.58 -22.07 -3.26
C PRO A 146 -10.20 -20.90 -4.01
N ARG A 147 -9.83 -19.68 -3.60
CA ARG A 147 -10.37 -18.46 -4.16
C ARG A 147 -9.24 -17.48 -4.35
N THR A 148 -9.25 -16.80 -5.48
CA THR A 148 -8.43 -15.62 -5.70
C THR A 148 -8.72 -14.60 -4.61
N ARG A 149 -7.76 -14.36 -3.72
CA ARG A 149 -7.90 -13.38 -2.63
C ARG A 149 -7.39 -12.04 -3.12
N THR A 150 -7.90 -10.97 -2.50
CA THR A 150 -7.33 -9.64 -2.69
C THR A 150 -6.56 -9.27 -1.44
N LEU A 151 -5.27 -8.97 -1.60
CA LEU A 151 -4.43 -8.38 -0.58
C LEU A 151 -4.45 -6.85 -0.77
N LEU A 152 -4.83 -6.12 0.27
CA LEU A 152 -4.78 -4.66 0.29
C LEU A 152 -3.70 -4.22 1.26
N VAL A 153 -2.88 -3.29 0.81
CA VAL A 153 -1.68 -2.86 1.53
C VAL A 153 -1.75 -1.36 1.66
N VAL A 154 -1.87 -0.88 2.89
CA VAL A 154 -1.91 0.55 3.21
C VAL A 154 -0.59 0.94 3.85
N VAL A 155 0.11 1.90 3.23
CA VAL A 155 1.40 2.39 3.73
C VAL A 155 1.36 3.90 3.86
N ARG A 156 2.03 4.42 4.88
CA ARG A 156 2.23 5.85 5.05
C ARG A 156 3.22 6.38 4.01
N SER A 157 2.89 7.48 3.35
CA SER A 157 3.76 8.16 2.39
C SER A 157 3.71 9.66 2.64
N GLY A 158 4.71 10.17 3.37
CA GLY A 158 4.75 11.56 3.84
C GLY A 158 3.51 11.92 4.68
N PRO A 159 2.77 12.99 4.34
CA PRO A 159 1.53 13.37 5.03
C PRO A 159 0.32 12.52 4.61
N GLY A 160 0.45 11.71 3.56
CA GLY A 160 -0.64 10.92 3.00
C GLY A 160 -0.53 9.41 3.26
N LEU A 161 -1.46 8.69 2.65
CA LEU A 161 -1.45 7.24 2.57
C LEU A 161 -1.39 6.80 1.12
N VAL A 162 -0.85 5.59 0.90
CA VAL A 162 -0.91 4.87 -0.35
C VAL A 162 -1.60 3.54 -0.08
N LEU A 163 -2.70 3.29 -0.77
CA LEU A 163 -3.40 2.01 -0.78
C LEU A 163 -3.08 1.30 -2.09
N ARG A 164 -2.54 0.08 -1.99
CA ARG A 164 -2.32 -0.80 -3.12
C ARG A 164 -3.19 -2.03 -3.01
N ARG A 165 -3.81 -2.40 -4.11
CA ARG A 165 -4.64 -3.60 -4.25
C ARG A 165 -3.88 -4.61 -5.08
N TYR A 166 -3.63 -5.77 -4.51
CA TYR A 166 -3.02 -6.91 -5.16
C TYR A 166 -4.02 -8.05 -5.27
N ARG A 167 -3.99 -8.73 -6.41
CA ARG A 167 -4.63 -10.04 -6.59
C ARG A 167 -3.59 -11.09 -6.21
N THR A 168 -3.96 -12.03 -5.35
CA THR A 168 -3.12 -13.19 -5.01
C THR A 168 -3.23 -14.25 -6.10
N ALA A 169 -2.32 -15.22 -6.09
CA ALA A 169 -2.47 -16.45 -6.86
C ALA A 169 -3.77 -17.20 -6.45
N ALA A 170 -4.23 -18.08 -7.34
CA ALA A 170 -5.53 -18.78 -7.20
C ALA A 170 -5.54 -19.79 -6.03
N ASP A 171 -4.36 -20.26 -5.65
CA ASP A 171 -4.07 -21.20 -4.58
C ASP A 171 -3.80 -20.51 -3.22
N ALA A 172 -4.12 -19.22 -3.08
CA ALA A 172 -3.80 -18.49 -1.87
C ALA A 172 -4.59 -18.98 -0.65
N VAL A 173 -3.88 -19.37 0.42
CA VAL A 173 -4.45 -19.94 1.65
C VAL A 173 -3.89 -19.20 2.87
N ILE A 174 -4.73 -18.97 3.88
CA ILE A 174 -4.28 -18.51 5.20
C ILE A 174 -4.06 -19.75 6.06
N VAL A 175 -2.85 -19.89 6.59
CA VAL A 175 -2.50 -20.94 7.54
C VAL A 175 -2.16 -20.33 8.90
N PRO A 176 -2.43 -21.02 10.02
CA PRO A 176 -1.81 -20.65 11.29
C PRO A 176 -0.29 -20.64 11.12
N CYS A 177 0.34 -19.56 11.58
CA CYS A 177 1.80 -19.47 11.61
C CYS A 177 2.35 -20.42 12.66
N CYS A 178 3.60 -20.84 12.45
CA CYS A 178 4.34 -21.91 13.13
C CYS A 178 4.22 -21.93 14.66
N ARG A 179 4.28 -23.15 15.22
CA ARG A 179 4.52 -23.39 16.66
C ARG A 179 5.80 -22.72 17.13
#